data_AF-A0A1V6Y9Q1-F1
#
_entry.id   AF-A0A1V6Y9Q1-F1
#
_cell.length_a   1.000
_cell.length_b   1.000
_cell.length_c   1.000
_cell.angle_alpha   90.00
_cell.angle_beta   90.00
_cell.angle_gamma   90.00
#
_symmetry.space_group_name_H-M   'P 1'
#
loop_
_entity.id
_entity.type
_entity.pdbx_description
1 polymer ?
#
loop_
_entity_poly.entity_id
_entity_poly.type
_entity_poly.pdbx_seq_one_letter_code
_entity_poly.pdbx_strand_id
1 'polypeptide(L)'
;MASPGMSIHDQAKEGTLTRSWLQDHLSKEPDDLDEYNFDGYTPLSLAVREGQVGAVKLLLLKKADANKTVRDGRTPLYIAMSAKQSTERIAQLLLAHGANVNFPIEEWGNETAIMAAITQSRDPEVVRLLVENGASLTRANDRGDTARSLADQSANPAIHKALLPKDKQEGWQTELESLLVSTGLFARAYFTNSKDAIENAARRKCTTPTTLYNFTDGHKAGGIDDPQTKEEFKEDLFRFIEQQGLEDIFPSNSQYVNDVAENAIKARNSSPSLPVLGSSARIRARASLYKVIFYCDDSGSMDKDDRWGSLKSVVNAMTEVMTGLAPKYQRTVQLRFINKDETSSDLQPSEILGKLNFKPNGGTKIGTVLNDKVLKPFVKDVIDGGRVLDRPYLVIAITDGHPESEDTGKFRSVVSEYRDYITSNGYSKHALCINLNQIGNDKDASQFLNGLANDSATEDILHVTAESADAIAKFRDNKDQLEAWFEGKLYEAIQTR
;
A
#
# COMPACT_ATOMS: atom_id res chain seq x y z
N MET A 1 32.37 10.48 -25.43
CA MET A 1 31.04 10.16 -25.98
C MET A 1 30.17 9.84 -24.78
N ALA A 2 29.15 10.65 -24.49
CA ALA A 2 28.20 10.34 -23.43
C ALA A 2 27.45 9.06 -23.83
N SER A 3 27.29 8.11 -22.90
CA SER A 3 26.38 6.99 -23.13
C SER A 3 25.03 7.55 -23.58
N PRO A 4 24.45 7.08 -24.71
CA PRO A 4 23.14 7.57 -25.13
C PRO A 4 22.16 7.33 -23.98
N GLY A 5 21.49 8.38 -23.51
CA GLY A 5 20.46 8.24 -22.50
C GLY A 5 19.38 7.28 -23.00
N MET A 6 18.92 6.36 -22.14
CA MET A 6 17.85 5.43 -22.50
C MET A 6 16.61 6.18 -23.00
N SER A 7 16.07 5.75 -24.14
CA SER A 7 14.86 6.33 -24.72
C SER A 7 13.63 6.07 -23.85
N ILE A 8 12.54 6.80 -24.09
CA ILE A 8 11.24 6.52 -23.45
C ILE A 8 10.79 5.07 -23.71
N HIS A 9 11.07 4.52 -24.90
CA HIS A 9 10.78 3.14 -25.27
C HIS A 9 11.58 2.14 -24.44
N ASP A 10 12.88 2.36 -24.25
CA ASP A 10 13.75 1.48 -23.46
C ASP A 10 13.31 1.48 -22.00
N GLN A 11 13.03 2.65 -21.43
CA GLN A 11 12.57 2.75 -20.04
C GLN A 11 11.17 2.15 -19.83
N ALA A 12 10.28 2.30 -20.82
CA ALA A 12 8.96 1.69 -20.79
C ALA A 12 9.07 0.15 -20.83
N LYS A 13 9.94 -0.37 -21.69
CA LYS A 13 10.22 -1.82 -21.82
C LYS A 13 10.83 -2.39 -20.54
N GLU A 14 11.78 -1.68 -19.93
CA GLU A 14 12.48 -2.14 -18.72
C GLU A 14 11.69 -1.87 -17.42
N GLY A 15 10.62 -1.07 -17.48
CA GLY A 15 9.82 -0.69 -16.30
C GLY A 15 10.51 0.31 -15.38
N THR A 16 11.43 1.10 -15.92
CA THR A 16 12.27 2.05 -15.17
C THR A 16 11.77 3.49 -15.25
N LEU A 17 10.66 3.72 -15.97
CA LEU A 17 9.99 5.03 -16.03
C LEU A 17 9.61 5.53 -14.64
N THR A 18 9.91 6.80 -14.37
CA THR A 18 9.50 7.50 -13.16
C THR A 18 8.66 8.73 -13.51
N ARG A 19 7.82 9.18 -12.57
CA ARG A 19 7.00 10.41 -12.75
C ARG A 19 7.85 11.62 -13.11
N SER A 20 8.97 11.83 -12.40
CA SER A 20 9.87 12.97 -12.62
C SER A 20 10.53 12.90 -14.00
N TRP A 21 11.12 11.76 -14.34
CA TRP A 21 11.79 11.62 -15.63
C TRP A 21 10.81 11.83 -16.79
N LEU A 22 9.63 11.21 -16.72
CA LEU A 22 8.62 11.34 -17.78
C LEU A 22 8.10 12.78 -17.91
N GLN A 23 7.94 13.49 -16.79
CA GLN A 23 7.56 14.90 -16.80
C GLN A 23 8.63 15.78 -17.46
N ASP A 24 9.90 15.59 -17.12
CA ASP A 24 11.01 16.34 -17.69
C ASP A 24 11.23 16.00 -19.17
N HIS A 25 11.07 14.74 -19.55
CA HIS A 25 11.20 14.27 -20.94
C HIS A 25 10.12 14.90 -21.83
N LEU A 26 8.84 14.74 -21.47
CA LEU A 26 7.72 15.27 -22.25
C LEU A 26 7.64 16.80 -22.25
N SER A 27 8.32 17.48 -21.32
CA SER A 27 8.46 18.94 -21.39
C SER A 27 9.38 19.41 -22.52
N LYS A 28 10.26 18.53 -23.00
CA LYS A 28 11.23 18.79 -24.08
C LYS A 28 10.77 18.18 -25.40
N GLU A 29 10.30 16.94 -25.34
CA GLU A 29 9.87 16.13 -26.48
C GLU A 29 8.43 15.66 -26.25
N PRO A 30 7.41 16.54 -26.41
CA PRO A 30 6.01 16.19 -26.10
C PRO A 30 5.42 15.12 -27.03
N ASP A 31 5.94 15.02 -28.25
CA ASP A 31 5.41 14.11 -29.28
C ASP A 31 5.88 12.66 -29.08
N ASP A 32 6.95 12.43 -28.30
CA ASP A 32 7.56 11.10 -28.08
C ASP A 32 6.63 10.06 -27.42
N LEU A 33 5.53 10.52 -26.80
CA LEU A 33 4.65 9.67 -25.97
C LEU A 33 4.02 8.52 -26.75
N ASP A 34 3.69 8.76 -28.02
CA ASP A 34 3.02 7.79 -28.91
C ASP A 34 3.85 7.49 -30.18
N GLU A 35 5.11 7.93 -30.22
CA GLU A 35 6.02 7.69 -31.34
C GLU A 35 6.46 6.23 -31.44
N TYR A 36 6.77 5.79 -32.65
CA TYR A 36 7.24 4.42 -32.88
C TYR A 36 8.75 4.30 -32.72
N ASN A 37 9.21 3.25 -32.04
CA ASN A 37 10.60 2.82 -32.16
C ASN A 37 10.86 2.16 -33.53
N PHE A 38 12.10 1.74 -33.77
CA PHE A 38 12.50 1.07 -35.03
C PHE A 38 11.70 -0.22 -35.31
N ASP A 39 11.29 -0.94 -34.26
CA ASP A 39 10.49 -2.17 -34.34
C ASP A 39 8.98 -1.90 -34.51
N GLY A 40 8.56 -0.63 -34.53
CA GLY A 40 7.15 -0.25 -34.73
C GLY A 40 6.28 -0.30 -33.48
N TYR A 41 6.88 -0.25 -32.29
CA TYR A 41 6.18 -0.22 -31.02
C TYR A 41 6.17 1.20 -30.44
N THR A 42 5.05 1.60 -29.85
CA THR A 42 4.97 2.77 -28.97
C THR A 42 5.55 2.46 -27.59
N PRO A 43 5.91 3.47 -26.77
CA PRO A 43 6.36 3.22 -25.40
C PRO A 43 5.31 2.44 -24.60
N LEU A 44 4.03 2.80 -24.75
CA LEU A 44 2.93 2.10 -24.06
C LEU A 44 2.86 0.63 -24.46
N SER A 45 2.94 0.32 -25.76
CA SER A 45 2.86 -1.07 -26.23
C SER A 45 4.04 -1.93 -25.78
N LEU A 46 5.25 -1.35 -25.61
CA LEU A 46 6.40 -2.06 -25.04
C LEU A 46 6.19 -2.34 -23.56
N ALA A 47 5.76 -1.35 -22.77
CA ALA A 47 5.46 -1.53 -21.36
C ALA A 47 4.39 -2.62 -21.16
N VAL A 48 3.34 -2.61 -21.98
CA VAL A 48 2.29 -3.64 -21.96
C VAL A 48 2.84 -5.02 -22.30
N ARG A 49 3.64 -5.15 -23.36
CA ARG A 49 4.19 -6.44 -23.80
C ARG A 49 5.07 -7.09 -22.74
N GLU A 50 5.87 -6.28 -22.05
CA GLU A 50 6.80 -6.75 -21.01
C GLU A 50 6.15 -6.83 -19.61
N GLY A 51 4.86 -6.52 -19.46
CA GLY A 51 4.17 -6.61 -18.17
C GLY A 51 4.47 -5.48 -17.18
N GLN A 52 5.00 -4.34 -17.66
CA GLN A 52 5.48 -3.24 -16.80
C GLN A 52 4.33 -2.35 -16.33
N VAL A 53 3.56 -2.81 -15.33
CA VAL A 53 2.36 -2.11 -14.80
C VAL A 53 2.63 -0.63 -14.48
N GLY A 54 3.71 -0.34 -13.77
CA GLY A 54 4.07 1.04 -13.41
C GLY A 54 4.33 1.94 -14.62
N ALA A 55 5.04 1.44 -15.63
CA ALA A 55 5.27 2.16 -16.88
C ALA A 55 3.96 2.39 -17.65
N VAL A 56 3.10 1.37 -17.74
CA VAL A 56 1.76 1.48 -18.36
C VAL A 56 0.94 2.56 -17.65
N LYS A 57 0.86 2.52 -16.32
CA LYS A 57 0.15 3.50 -15.50
C LYS A 57 0.66 4.92 -15.77
N LEU A 58 1.97 5.13 -15.75
CA LEU A 58 2.59 6.44 -15.96
C LEU A 58 2.32 7.02 -17.36
N LEU A 59 2.46 6.20 -18.41
CA LEU A 59 2.23 6.63 -19.79
C LEU A 59 0.76 7.01 -20.01
N LEU A 60 -0.17 6.20 -19.49
CA LEU A 60 -1.61 6.48 -19.57
C LEU A 60 -2.02 7.74 -18.78
N LEU A 61 -1.41 7.98 -17.61
CA LEU A 61 -1.60 9.22 -16.86
C LEU A 61 -1.15 10.46 -17.64
N LYS A 62 -0.12 10.31 -18.49
CA LYS A 62 0.32 11.35 -19.43
C LYS A 62 -0.47 11.39 -20.74
N LYS A 63 -1.56 10.63 -20.84
CA LYS A 63 -2.48 10.58 -21.98
C LYS A 63 -1.91 9.91 -23.23
N ALA A 64 -1.00 8.93 -23.06
CA ALA A 64 -0.65 8.03 -24.16
C ALA A 64 -1.92 7.38 -24.73
N ASP A 65 -2.02 7.27 -26.04
CA ASP A 65 -3.22 6.75 -26.69
C ASP A 65 -3.34 5.23 -26.46
N ALA A 66 -4.30 4.87 -25.60
CA ALA A 66 -4.59 3.48 -25.23
C ALA A 66 -5.06 2.61 -26.42
N ASN A 67 -5.38 3.21 -27.57
CA ASN A 67 -5.79 2.53 -28.80
C ASN A 67 -4.74 2.60 -29.92
N LYS A 68 -3.61 3.30 -29.70
CA LYS A 68 -2.56 3.43 -30.71
C LYS A 68 -1.97 2.07 -31.05
N THR A 69 -2.23 1.63 -32.27
CA THR A 69 -1.77 0.33 -32.74
C THR A 69 -0.27 0.33 -32.99
N VAL A 70 0.38 -0.79 -32.74
CA VAL A 70 1.74 -1.03 -33.24
C VAL A 70 1.68 -1.29 -34.75
N ARG A 71 2.84 -1.29 -35.44
CA ARG A 71 2.88 -1.40 -36.90
C ARG A 71 2.21 -2.63 -37.52
N ASP A 72 1.98 -3.68 -36.74
CA ASP A 72 1.27 -4.90 -37.18
C ASP A 72 -0.24 -4.89 -36.85
N GLY A 73 -0.79 -3.73 -36.50
CA GLY A 73 -2.22 -3.52 -36.26
C GLY A 73 -2.68 -3.84 -34.84
N ARG A 74 -1.88 -4.52 -34.01
CA ARG A 74 -2.30 -4.89 -32.65
C ARG A 74 -2.45 -3.66 -31.75
N THR A 75 -3.55 -3.60 -31.01
CA THR A 75 -3.77 -2.59 -29.96
C THR A 75 -3.01 -2.94 -28.68
N PRO A 76 -2.74 -1.97 -27.79
CA PRO A 76 -2.18 -2.25 -26.46
C PRO A 76 -3.02 -3.27 -25.69
N LEU A 77 -4.36 -3.15 -25.71
CA LEU A 77 -5.24 -4.09 -25.01
C LEU A 77 -5.14 -5.52 -25.55
N TYR A 78 -4.95 -5.70 -26.86
CA TYR A 78 -4.71 -7.03 -27.43
C TYR A 78 -3.34 -7.58 -27.03
N ILE A 79 -2.28 -6.76 -27.08
CA ILE A 79 -0.93 -7.17 -26.66
C ILE A 79 -0.92 -7.64 -25.21
N ALA A 80 -1.70 -7.00 -24.32
CA ALA A 80 -1.81 -7.38 -22.92
C ALA A 80 -2.26 -8.85 -22.74
N MET A 81 -3.10 -9.37 -23.65
CA MET A 81 -3.61 -10.75 -23.58
C MET A 81 -2.54 -11.80 -23.88
N SER A 82 -1.44 -11.40 -24.52
CA SER A 82 -0.27 -12.23 -24.77
C SER A 82 0.86 -11.99 -23.76
N ALA A 83 0.69 -11.04 -22.83
CA ALA A 83 1.69 -10.72 -21.82
C ALA A 83 1.85 -11.89 -20.84
N LYS A 84 3.08 -12.11 -20.37
CA LYS A 84 3.40 -13.25 -19.50
C LYS A 84 2.94 -13.04 -18.05
N GLN A 85 2.75 -11.78 -17.63
CA GLN A 85 2.49 -11.36 -16.25
C GLN A 85 1.58 -10.14 -16.23
N SER A 86 0.85 -9.96 -15.12
CA SER A 86 0.07 -8.76 -14.79
C SER A 86 -1.01 -8.37 -15.82
N THR A 87 -1.47 -9.33 -16.63
CA THR A 87 -2.46 -9.11 -17.70
C THR A 87 -3.74 -8.46 -17.21
N GLU A 88 -4.32 -8.94 -16.10
CA GLU A 88 -5.55 -8.38 -15.53
C GLU A 88 -5.35 -6.89 -15.17
N ARG A 89 -4.28 -6.57 -14.45
CA ARG A 89 -4.01 -5.21 -13.99
C ARG A 89 -3.75 -4.25 -15.15
N ILE A 90 -2.99 -4.68 -16.15
CA ILE A 90 -2.74 -3.89 -17.36
C ILE A 90 -4.03 -3.67 -18.15
N ALA A 91 -4.88 -4.70 -18.30
CA ALA A 91 -6.16 -4.58 -18.96
C ALA A 91 -7.09 -3.60 -18.23
N GLN A 92 -7.15 -3.66 -16.89
CA GLN A 92 -7.90 -2.68 -16.08
C GLN A 92 -7.43 -1.25 -16.34
N LEU A 93 -6.11 -1.02 -16.34
CA LEU A 93 -5.53 0.30 -16.59
C LEU A 93 -5.88 0.83 -17.99
N LEU A 94 -5.72 -0.01 -19.02
CA LEU A 94 -6.02 0.35 -20.41
C LEU A 94 -7.51 0.67 -20.61
N LEU A 95 -8.41 -0.16 -20.09
CA LEU A 95 -9.85 0.04 -20.17
C LEU A 95 -10.30 1.31 -19.43
N ALA A 96 -9.74 1.56 -18.24
CA ALA A 96 -9.99 2.78 -17.47
C ALA A 96 -9.53 4.06 -18.20
N HIS A 97 -8.59 3.94 -19.14
CA HIS A 97 -8.09 5.04 -19.97
C HIS A 97 -8.63 5.01 -21.42
N GLY A 98 -9.76 4.32 -21.64
CA GLY A 98 -10.51 4.41 -22.90
C GLY A 98 -10.03 3.46 -24.00
N ALA A 99 -9.32 2.37 -23.67
CA ALA A 99 -9.07 1.32 -24.64
C ALA A 99 -10.38 0.70 -25.15
N ASN A 100 -10.51 0.59 -26.46
CA ASN A 100 -11.66 -0.01 -27.12
C ASN A 100 -11.61 -1.54 -26.99
N VAL A 101 -12.43 -2.06 -26.07
CA VAL A 101 -12.55 -3.50 -25.80
C VAL A 101 -12.91 -4.34 -27.03
N ASN A 102 -13.57 -3.72 -28.02
CA ASN A 102 -14.10 -4.37 -29.22
C ASN A 102 -13.28 -4.05 -30.48
N PHE A 103 -12.08 -3.46 -30.35
CA PHE A 103 -11.25 -3.10 -31.50
C PHE A 103 -10.89 -4.35 -32.32
N PRO A 104 -11.26 -4.41 -33.61
CA PRO A 104 -10.88 -5.50 -34.50
C PRO A 104 -9.48 -5.27 -35.05
N ILE A 105 -8.68 -6.33 -35.12
CA ILE A 105 -7.34 -6.24 -35.72
C ILE A 105 -7.39 -6.89 -37.10
N GLU A 106 -7.49 -6.06 -38.14
CA GLU A 106 -7.69 -6.50 -39.52
C GLU A 106 -6.56 -7.43 -39.99
N GLU A 107 -5.31 -7.09 -39.67
CA GLU A 107 -4.12 -7.87 -39.99
C GLU A 107 -4.09 -9.24 -39.31
N TRP A 108 -4.92 -9.43 -38.28
CA TRP A 108 -5.07 -10.67 -37.51
C TRP A 108 -6.45 -11.29 -37.71
N GLY A 109 -7.07 -11.04 -38.86
CA GLY A 109 -8.34 -11.65 -39.25
C GLY A 109 -9.52 -11.16 -38.41
N ASN A 110 -9.51 -9.88 -38.03
CA ASN A 110 -10.53 -9.24 -37.18
C ASN A 110 -10.65 -9.87 -35.78
N GLU A 111 -9.56 -10.45 -35.25
CA GLU A 111 -9.51 -10.86 -33.85
C GLU A 111 -9.66 -9.66 -32.90
N THR A 112 -10.22 -9.92 -31.72
CA THR A 112 -10.46 -8.93 -30.66
C THR A 112 -9.77 -9.35 -29.36
N ALA A 113 -9.61 -8.43 -28.41
CA ALA A 113 -8.94 -8.71 -27.13
C ALA A 113 -9.56 -9.89 -26.38
N ILE A 114 -10.90 -10.04 -26.35
CA ILE A 114 -11.55 -11.16 -25.67
C ILE A 114 -11.26 -12.52 -26.34
N MET A 115 -11.12 -12.56 -27.67
CA MET A 115 -10.75 -13.77 -28.39
C MET A 115 -9.31 -14.19 -28.04
N ALA A 116 -8.39 -13.22 -27.97
CA ALA A 116 -7.03 -13.45 -27.49
C ALA A 116 -6.98 -13.85 -26.01
N ALA A 117 -7.81 -13.26 -25.15
CA ALA A 117 -7.91 -13.62 -23.73
C ALA A 117 -8.30 -15.09 -23.55
N ILE A 118 -9.30 -15.56 -24.31
CA ILE A 118 -9.79 -16.94 -24.26
C ILE A 118 -8.76 -17.94 -24.80
N THR A 119 -8.04 -17.58 -25.86
CA THR A 119 -7.16 -18.52 -26.57
C THR A 119 -5.72 -18.52 -26.04
N GLN A 120 -5.20 -17.33 -25.69
CA GLN A 120 -3.79 -17.09 -25.32
C GLN A 120 -3.61 -16.98 -23.80
N SER A 121 -4.23 -15.99 -23.15
CA SER A 121 -4.10 -15.78 -21.69
C SER A 121 -4.72 -16.93 -20.89
N ARG A 122 -5.90 -17.39 -21.32
CA ARG A 122 -6.69 -18.45 -20.67
C ARG A 122 -6.98 -18.18 -19.18
N ASP A 123 -6.95 -16.91 -18.77
CA ASP A 123 -7.33 -16.45 -17.44
C ASP A 123 -8.82 -16.07 -17.40
N PRO A 124 -9.65 -16.79 -16.63
CA PRO A 124 -11.07 -16.48 -16.48
C PRO A 124 -11.35 -15.07 -15.95
N GLU A 125 -10.54 -14.51 -15.06
CA GLU A 125 -10.84 -13.18 -14.51
C GLU A 125 -10.54 -12.06 -15.52
N VAL A 126 -9.52 -12.23 -16.37
CA VAL A 126 -9.29 -11.32 -17.52
C VAL A 126 -10.45 -11.37 -18.51
N VAL A 127 -10.95 -12.57 -18.83
CA VAL A 127 -12.13 -12.73 -19.69
C VAL A 127 -13.34 -12.03 -19.07
N ARG A 128 -13.55 -12.23 -17.77
CA ARG A 128 -14.65 -11.59 -17.03
C ARG A 128 -14.56 -10.07 -17.07
N LEU A 129 -13.38 -9.51 -16.79
CA LEU A 129 -13.11 -8.08 -16.85
C LEU A 129 -13.49 -7.49 -18.22
N LEU A 130 -13.09 -8.15 -19.32
CA LEU A 130 -13.43 -7.69 -20.67
C LEU A 130 -14.94 -7.73 -20.92
N VAL A 131 -15.64 -8.78 -20.46
CA VAL A 131 -17.10 -8.90 -20.56
C VAL A 131 -17.81 -7.78 -19.78
N GLU A 132 -17.37 -7.52 -18.55
CA GLU A 132 -17.90 -6.43 -17.71
C GLU A 132 -17.70 -5.05 -18.36
N ASN A 133 -16.65 -4.90 -19.17
CA ASN A 133 -16.38 -3.69 -19.95
C ASN A 133 -17.03 -3.69 -21.34
N GLY A 134 -17.93 -4.63 -21.62
CA GLY A 134 -18.75 -4.65 -22.85
C GLY A 134 -18.12 -5.34 -24.05
N ALA A 135 -17.19 -6.28 -23.84
CA ALA A 135 -16.68 -7.13 -24.91
C ALA A 135 -17.80 -7.92 -25.61
N SER A 136 -17.81 -7.88 -26.94
CA SER A 136 -18.80 -8.57 -27.74
C SER A 136 -18.56 -10.08 -27.74
N LEU A 137 -19.57 -10.81 -27.28
CA LEU A 137 -19.53 -12.27 -27.22
C LEU A 137 -19.89 -12.96 -28.55
N THR A 138 -20.49 -12.21 -29.47
CA THR A 138 -21.11 -12.72 -30.70
C THR A 138 -20.50 -12.16 -31.97
N ARG A 139 -19.58 -11.19 -31.87
CA ARG A 139 -18.82 -10.72 -33.02
C ARG A 139 -17.95 -11.86 -33.53
N ALA A 140 -18.08 -12.20 -34.80
CA ALA A 140 -17.24 -13.18 -35.47
C ALA A 140 -15.98 -12.50 -36.03
N ASN A 141 -14.84 -13.21 -35.95
CA ASN A 141 -13.64 -12.91 -36.72
C ASN A 141 -13.75 -13.49 -38.14
N ASP A 142 -12.71 -13.35 -38.96
CA ASP A 142 -12.72 -13.81 -40.36
C ASP A 142 -12.78 -15.34 -40.50
N ARG A 143 -12.48 -16.09 -39.43
CA ARG A 143 -12.61 -17.56 -39.38
C ARG A 143 -14.03 -17.98 -38.99
N GLY A 144 -14.92 -17.05 -38.66
CA GLY A 144 -16.24 -17.33 -38.12
C GLY A 144 -16.25 -17.61 -36.61
N ASP A 145 -15.10 -17.47 -35.93
CA ASP A 145 -15.00 -17.69 -34.49
C ASP A 145 -15.58 -16.49 -33.74
N THR A 146 -16.42 -16.77 -32.74
CA THR A 146 -16.91 -15.79 -31.75
C THR A 146 -16.26 -16.07 -30.40
N ALA A 147 -16.27 -15.11 -29.47
CA ALA A 147 -15.79 -15.37 -28.12
C ALA A 147 -16.55 -16.53 -27.45
N ARG A 148 -17.86 -16.66 -27.69
CA ARG A 148 -18.66 -17.82 -27.24
C ARG A 148 -18.18 -19.13 -27.84
N SER A 149 -18.05 -19.22 -29.16
CA SER A 149 -17.62 -20.46 -29.79
C SER A 149 -16.20 -20.87 -29.39
N LEU A 150 -15.31 -19.90 -29.16
CA LEU A 150 -13.95 -20.17 -28.65
C LEU A 150 -13.98 -20.64 -27.19
N ALA A 151 -14.86 -20.07 -26.35
CA ALA A 151 -15.03 -20.52 -24.97
C ALA A 151 -15.63 -21.93 -24.89
N ASP A 152 -16.58 -22.26 -25.78
CA ASP A 152 -17.17 -23.61 -25.88
C ASP A 152 -16.14 -24.66 -26.30
N GLN A 153 -15.15 -24.26 -27.12
CA GLN A 153 -14.03 -25.10 -27.52
C GLN A 153 -12.92 -25.17 -26.45
N SER A 154 -12.98 -24.32 -25.43
CA SER A 154 -11.98 -24.30 -24.35
C SER A 154 -12.17 -25.49 -23.42
N ALA A 155 -11.08 -26.19 -23.12
CA ALA A 155 -11.07 -27.26 -22.12
C ALA A 155 -11.23 -26.74 -20.68
N ASN A 156 -11.14 -25.42 -20.45
CA ASN A 156 -11.27 -24.82 -19.13
C ASN A 156 -12.71 -24.34 -18.88
N PRO A 157 -13.51 -25.05 -18.05
CA PRO A 157 -14.90 -24.67 -17.78
C PRO A 157 -15.04 -23.32 -17.05
N ALA A 158 -13.97 -22.82 -16.41
CA ALA A 158 -13.98 -21.50 -15.80
C ALA A 158 -14.04 -20.37 -16.84
N ILE A 159 -13.51 -20.57 -18.06
CA ILE A 159 -13.60 -19.60 -19.15
C ILE A 159 -15.05 -19.45 -19.61
N HIS A 160 -15.79 -20.55 -19.74
CA HIS A 160 -17.22 -20.49 -20.07
C HIS A 160 -18.01 -19.77 -18.96
N LYS A 161 -17.68 -19.99 -17.68
CA LYS A 161 -18.31 -19.28 -16.55
C LYS A 161 -17.95 -17.78 -16.52
N ALA A 162 -16.77 -17.40 -17.00
CA ALA A 162 -16.33 -16.01 -17.07
C ALA A 162 -17.09 -15.18 -18.10
N LEU A 163 -17.80 -15.81 -19.04
CA LEU A 163 -18.70 -15.12 -19.98
C LEU A 163 -20.00 -14.63 -19.33
N LEU A 164 -20.27 -15.02 -18.08
CA LEU A 164 -21.43 -14.60 -17.32
C LEU A 164 -21.07 -13.45 -16.35
N PRO A 165 -21.92 -12.41 -16.22
CA PRO A 165 -21.74 -11.36 -15.23
C PRO A 165 -21.66 -11.94 -13.81
N LYS A 166 -20.80 -11.39 -12.96
CA LYS A 166 -20.69 -11.81 -11.56
C LYS A 166 -21.87 -11.26 -10.75
N ASP A 167 -22.67 -12.15 -10.15
CA ASP A 167 -23.38 -11.82 -8.92
C ASP A 167 -22.30 -11.59 -7.85
N LYS A 168 -22.33 -10.40 -7.21
CA LYS A 168 -21.26 -9.85 -6.35
C LYS A 168 -20.63 -10.91 -5.44
N GLN A 169 -19.35 -11.17 -5.64
CA GLN A 169 -18.51 -11.85 -4.65
C GLN A 169 -17.48 -10.88 -4.08
N GLU A 170 -17.34 -11.03 -2.78
CA GLU A 170 -16.81 -10.10 -1.79
C GLU A 170 -15.34 -9.78 -2.01
N GLY A 171 -15.01 -8.50 -1.79
CA GLY A 171 -13.66 -7.96 -1.89
C GLY A 171 -12.80 -8.48 -0.75
N TRP A 172 -11.66 -9.05 -1.12
CA TRP A 172 -10.63 -9.51 -0.21
C TRP A 172 -9.85 -8.30 0.33
N GLN A 173 -9.80 -8.19 1.66
CA GLN A 173 -9.10 -7.16 2.43
C GLN A 173 -7.66 -7.62 2.79
N THR A 174 -6.73 -6.68 2.95
CA THR A 174 -5.30 -6.81 2.56
C THR A 174 -4.29 -7.00 3.72
N GLU A 175 -3.09 -7.54 3.44
CA GLU A 175 -1.94 -7.65 4.38
C GLU A 175 -1.45 -6.28 4.95
N LEU A 176 -1.77 -5.16 4.30
CA LEU A 176 -1.55 -3.80 4.84
C LEU A 176 -2.45 -3.54 6.04
N GLU A 177 -3.69 -4.03 6.02
CA GLU A 177 -4.57 -3.98 7.19
C GLU A 177 -3.97 -4.80 8.32
N SER A 178 -3.32 -5.94 8.07
CA SER A 178 -2.58 -6.65 9.11
C SER A 178 -1.42 -5.82 9.70
N LEU A 179 -0.71 -5.02 8.88
CA LEU A 179 0.30 -4.05 9.36
C LEU A 179 -0.34 -2.91 10.19
N LEU A 180 -1.49 -2.39 9.77
CA LEU A 180 -2.21 -1.31 10.46
C LEU A 180 -2.87 -1.78 11.77
N VAL A 181 -3.46 -2.97 11.77
CA VAL A 181 -4.01 -3.69 12.93
C VAL A 181 -2.90 -3.97 13.93
N SER A 182 -1.77 -4.51 13.49
CA SER A 182 -0.65 -4.81 14.40
C SER A 182 0.00 -3.57 14.99
N THR A 183 0.13 -2.48 14.21
CA THR A 183 0.52 -1.15 14.70
C THR A 183 -0.45 -0.65 15.76
N GLY A 184 -1.75 -0.84 15.55
CA GLY A 184 -2.78 -0.51 16.54
C GLY A 184 -2.75 -1.41 17.79
N LEU A 185 -2.51 -2.71 17.63
CA LEU A 185 -2.32 -3.66 18.74
C LEU A 185 -1.09 -3.33 19.59
N PHE A 186 -0.02 -2.81 18.96
CA PHE A 186 1.19 -2.33 19.63
C PHE A 186 0.95 -1.07 20.45
N ALA A 187 0.31 -0.07 19.82
CA ALA A 187 -0.18 1.12 20.52
C ALA A 187 -0.99 0.70 21.76
N ARG A 188 -2.01 -0.15 21.58
CA ARG A 188 -2.84 -0.69 22.65
C ARG A 188 -2.05 -1.37 23.78
N ALA A 189 -0.94 -2.05 23.45
CA ALA A 189 -0.10 -2.77 24.42
C ALA A 189 0.61 -1.88 25.43
N TYR A 190 0.96 -0.66 25.04
CA TYR A 190 1.74 0.27 25.83
C TYR A 190 0.90 1.28 26.61
N PHE A 191 -0.36 1.50 26.20
CA PHE A 191 -1.22 2.54 26.76
C PHE A 191 -1.96 2.13 28.06
N THR A 192 -1.62 1.01 28.70
CA THR A 192 -2.25 0.56 29.96
C THR A 192 -1.38 0.81 31.20
N ASN A 193 -1.89 1.61 32.16
CA ASN A 193 -1.59 1.61 33.61
C ASN A 193 -2.75 2.39 34.30
N SER A 194 -3.27 2.13 35.51
CA SER A 194 -2.80 1.40 36.71
C SER A 194 -3.98 1.16 37.70
N LYS A 195 -3.76 0.23 38.66
CA LYS A 195 -4.40 0.04 40.01
C LYS A 195 -5.39 -1.10 40.31
N ASP A 196 -6.12 -1.70 39.37
CA ASP A 196 -6.99 -2.86 39.71
C ASP A 196 -6.36 -4.25 39.43
N ALA A 197 -5.15 -4.27 38.87
CA ALA A 197 -4.44 -5.49 38.50
C ALA A 197 -3.86 -6.27 39.70
N ILE A 198 -3.68 -5.64 40.86
CA ILE A 198 -3.12 -6.30 42.05
C ILE A 198 -4.18 -7.15 42.77
N GLU A 199 -5.46 -6.77 42.75
CA GLU A 199 -6.53 -7.57 43.37
C GLU A 199 -6.94 -8.78 42.51
N ASN A 200 -6.85 -8.69 41.18
CA ASN A 200 -7.28 -9.77 40.29
C ASN A 200 -6.18 -10.77 39.90
N ALA A 201 -4.90 -10.45 40.12
CA ALA A 201 -3.78 -11.37 39.91
C ALA A 201 -3.74 -12.53 40.94
N ALA A 202 -4.37 -12.36 42.11
CA ALA A 202 -4.38 -13.37 43.17
C ALA A 202 -5.28 -14.59 42.87
N ARG A 203 -6.13 -14.56 41.82
CA ARG A 203 -7.12 -15.62 41.55
C ARG A 203 -6.92 -16.45 40.28
N ARG A 204 -5.87 -16.22 39.49
CA ARG A 204 -5.63 -17.02 38.27
C ARG A 204 -4.24 -17.67 38.33
N LYS A 205 -4.24 -18.97 38.63
CA LYS A 205 -3.07 -19.86 38.51
C LYS A 205 -2.49 -19.70 37.09
N CYS A 206 -1.28 -19.16 37.00
CA CYS A 206 -0.50 -19.14 35.78
C CYS A 206 -0.21 -20.56 35.31
N THR A 207 -0.83 -20.98 34.21
CA THR A 207 -0.24 -21.94 33.29
C THR A 207 0.54 -21.15 32.24
N THR A 208 1.86 -21.26 32.29
CA THR A 208 2.79 -20.82 31.25
C THR A 208 2.45 -21.49 29.92
N PRO A 209 2.29 -20.77 28.79
CA PRO A 209 2.16 -21.42 27.50
C PRO A 209 3.55 -21.77 26.95
N THR A 210 3.94 -23.03 27.13
CA THR A 210 5.11 -23.68 26.50
C THR A 210 4.70 -24.43 25.22
N THR A 211 3.67 -23.98 24.50
CA THR A 211 3.17 -24.66 23.30
C THR A 211 2.86 -23.65 22.20
N LEU A 212 3.89 -23.29 21.44
CA LEU A 212 3.81 -22.45 20.24
C LEU A 212 4.75 -23.05 19.17
N TYR A 213 4.59 -24.35 18.89
CA TYR A 213 5.19 -25.01 17.73
C TYR A 213 4.19 -26.05 17.22
N ASN A 214 4.07 -26.10 15.89
CA ASN A 214 3.22 -26.96 15.05
C ASN A 214 1.91 -26.31 14.58
N PHE A 215 2.00 -25.49 13.52
CA PHE A 215 0.93 -25.40 12.53
C PHE A 215 1.53 -25.29 11.13
N THR A 216 1.48 -26.42 10.42
CA THR A 216 1.60 -26.53 8.97
C THR A 216 0.21 -26.47 8.34
N ASP A 217 0.19 -26.04 7.08
CA ASP A 217 -0.86 -26.12 6.05
C ASP A 217 -1.80 -24.92 5.86
N GLY A 218 -1.86 -24.44 4.61
CA GLY A 218 -3.15 -24.05 4.06
C GLY A 218 -3.26 -23.26 2.76
N HIS A 219 -2.31 -22.44 2.30
CA HIS A 219 -2.61 -21.48 1.19
C HIS A 219 -1.62 -21.53 0.02
N LYS A 220 -2.03 -22.19 -1.08
CA LYS A 220 -1.35 -22.11 -2.37
C LYS A 220 -1.99 -21.03 -3.24
N ALA A 221 -1.44 -19.83 -3.17
CA ALA A 221 -1.56 -18.80 -4.21
C ALA A 221 -0.20 -18.11 -4.39
N GLY A 222 0.83 -18.86 -4.82
CA GLY A 222 2.10 -18.34 -5.36
C GLY A 222 2.94 -17.36 -4.53
N GLY A 223 2.58 -17.07 -3.29
CA GLY A 223 3.30 -16.14 -2.40
C GLY A 223 4.49 -16.79 -1.70
N ILE A 224 5.53 -15.99 -1.44
CA ILE A 224 6.63 -16.39 -0.57
C ILE A 224 6.19 -16.02 0.86
N ASP A 225 5.66 -17.00 1.60
CA ASP A 225 5.09 -16.74 2.94
C ASP A 225 6.14 -16.22 3.95
N ASP A 226 7.40 -16.64 3.78
CA ASP A 226 8.54 -16.21 4.58
C ASP A 226 9.83 -16.14 3.70
N PRO A 227 10.19 -14.97 3.14
CA PRO A 227 11.36 -14.85 2.27
C PRO A 227 12.68 -15.09 3.02
N GLN A 228 13.53 -15.96 2.47
CA GLN A 228 14.80 -16.42 3.07
C GLN A 228 16.02 -15.78 2.40
N THR A 229 15.89 -15.33 1.16
CA THR A 229 16.99 -14.76 0.36
C THR A 229 16.73 -13.29 0.02
N LYS A 230 17.77 -12.56 -0.39
CA LYS A 230 17.63 -11.16 -0.82
C LYS A 230 16.67 -11.07 -2.02
N GLU A 231 16.79 -12.02 -2.94
CA GLU A 231 15.97 -12.13 -4.14
C GLU A 231 14.51 -12.42 -3.80
N GLU A 232 14.25 -13.33 -2.85
CA GLU A 232 12.90 -13.62 -2.36
C GLU A 232 12.27 -12.40 -1.64
N PHE A 233 13.03 -11.68 -0.81
CA PHE A 233 12.56 -10.43 -0.20
C PHE A 233 12.25 -9.36 -1.24
N LYS A 234 13.12 -9.23 -2.24
CA LYS A 234 12.90 -8.31 -3.35
C LYS A 234 11.61 -8.64 -4.09
N GLU A 235 11.40 -9.92 -4.43
CA GLU A 235 10.19 -10.39 -5.10
C GLU A 235 8.93 -10.16 -4.25
N ASP A 236 8.97 -10.46 -2.94
CA ASP A 236 7.84 -10.18 -2.04
C ASP A 236 7.52 -8.68 -1.96
N LEU A 237 8.53 -7.81 -1.88
CA LEU A 237 8.32 -6.37 -1.84
C LEU A 237 7.73 -5.85 -3.15
N PHE A 238 8.22 -6.30 -4.31
CA PHE A 238 7.66 -5.88 -5.60
C PHE A 238 6.23 -6.41 -5.82
N ARG A 239 5.94 -7.64 -5.37
CA ARG A 239 4.57 -8.17 -5.37
C ARG A 239 3.65 -7.33 -4.49
N PHE A 240 4.10 -6.95 -3.29
CA PHE A 240 3.36 -6.05 -2.41
C PHE A 240 3.14 -4.67 -3.08
N ILE A 241 4.19 -4.10 -3.69
CA ILE A 241 4.10 -2.82 -4.42
C ILE A 241 3.04 -2.88 -5.53
N GLU A 242 3.00 -3.97 -6.30
CA GLU A 242 2.02 -4.19 -7.35
C GLU A 242 0.58 -4.32 -6.78
N GLN A 243 0.40 -5.14 -5.74
CA GLN A 243 -0.91 -5.30 -5.08
C GLN A 243 -1.44 -3.98 -4.52
N GLN A 244 -0.56 -3.13 -4.00
CA GLN A 244 -0.92 -1.82 -3.45
C GLN A 244 -1.01 -0.73 -4.52
N GLY A 245 -0.62 -1.00 -5.78
CA GLY A 245 -0.62 -0.02 -6.87
C GLY A 245 0.41 1.10 -6.71
N LEU A 246 1.57 0.80 -6.09
CA LEU A 246 2.64 1.74 -5.76
C LEU A 246 3.80 1.74 -6.77
N GLU A 247 3.63 1.09 -7.93
CA GLU A 247 4.67 0.85 -8.94
C GLU A 247 5.19 2.14 -9.57
N ASP A 248 4.38 3.21 -9.54
CA ASP A 248 4.75 4.55 -10.01
C ASP A 248 5.62 5.33 -9.02
N ILE A 249 5.65 4.91 -7.75
CA ILE A 249 6.57 5.40 -6.71
C ILE A 249 7.82 4.51 -6.66
N PHE A 250 7.65 3.19 -6.79
CA PHE A 250 8.73 2.21 -6.77
C PHE A 250 8.82 1.44 -8.10
N PRO A 251 9.60 1.93 -9.08
CA PRO A 251 9.82 1.20 -10.33
C PRO A 251 10.59 -0.10 -10.10
N SER A 252 10.58 -1.02 -11.07
CA SER A 252 11.16 -2.37 -10.99
C SER A 252 12.65 -2.39 -10.62
N ASN A 253 13.37 -1.31 -10.93
CA ASN A 253 14.78 -1.10 -10.63
C ASN A 253 15.05 -0.27 -9.36
N SER A 254 14.03 -0.02 -8.53
CA SER A 254 14.15 0.83 -7.34
C SER A 254 15.28 0.37 -6.42
N GLN A 255 16.32 1.21 -6.32
CA GLN A 255 17.45 0.94 -5.43
C GLN A 255 17.02 0.93 -3.96
N TYR A 256 16.04 1.76 -3.60
CA TYR A 256 15.48 1.79 -2.25
C TYR A 256 14.89 0.43 -1.86
N VAL A 257 14.12 -0.20 -2.75
CA VAL A 257 13.54 -1.54 -2.49
C VAL A 257 14.65 -2.59 -2.37
N ASN A 258 15.69 -2.52 -3.21
CA ASN A 258 16.86 -3.40 -3.10
C ASN A 258 17.59 -3.26 -1.75
N ASP A 259 17.77 -2.03 -1.28
CA ASP A 259 18.43 -1.74 -0.01
C ASP A 259 17.61 -2.24 1.19
N VAL A 260 16.28 -2.07 1.14
CA VAL A 260 15.37 -2.59 2.16
C VAL A 260 15.40 -4.12 2.21
N ALA A 261 15.34 -4.80 1.05
CA ALA A 261 15.46 -6.26 0.97
C ALA A 261 16.80 -6.76 1.55
N GLU A 262 17.89 -6.07 1.23
CA GLU A 262 19.21 -6.40 1.76
C GLU A 262 19.30 -6.20 3.27
N ASN A 263 18.73 -5.12 3.80
CA ASN A 263 18.67 -4.86 5.23
C ASN A 263 17.79 -5.88 5.96
N ALA A 264 16.69 -6.32 5.35
CA ALA A 264 15.81 -7.35 5.92
C ALA A 264 16.56 -8.67 6.16
N ILE A 265 17.36 -9.11 5.18
CA ILE A 265 18.21 -10.30 5.31
C ILE A 265 19.29 -10.12 6.37
N LYS A 266 19.94 -8.95 6.43
CA LYS A 266 20.93 -8.68 7.47
C LYS A 266 20.31 -8.73 8.86
N ALA A 267 19.13 -8.14 9.03
CA ALA A 267 18.40 -8.15 10.29
C ALA A 267 18.01 -9.56 10.72
N ARG A 268 17.47 -10.36 9.79
CA ARG A 268 17.12 -11.78 10.00
C ARG A 268 18.34 -12.61 10.45
N ASN A 269 19.47 -12.47 9.74
CA ASN A 269 20.69 -13.23 10.04
C ASN A 269 21.37 -12.83 11.36
N SER A 270 21.09 -11.62 11.86
CA SER A 270 21.67 -11.12 13.11
C SER A 270 20.92 -11.58 14.37
N SER A 271 19.77 -12.25 14.22
CA SER A 271 19.01 -12.85 15.33
C SER A 271 18.35 -14.18 14.91
N PRO A 272 19.15 -15.24 14.65
CA PRO A 272 18.70 -16.47 14.01
C PRO A 272 17.89 -17.44 14.90
N SER A 273 17.66 -17.14 16.18
CA SER A 273 17.12 -18.11 17.16
C SER A 273 15.60 -18.10 17.38
N LEU A 274 14.82 -17.33 16.62
CA LEU A 274 13.38 -17.17 16.83
C LEU A 274 12.61 -17.13 15.48
N PRO A 275 11.78 -18.13 15.15
CA PRO A 275 11.03 -18.18 13.87
C PRO A 275 10.03 -17.03 13.67
N VAL A 276 9.56 -16.40 14.76
CA VAL A 276 8.65 -15.23 14.75
C VAL A 276 9.30 -14.00 14.09
N LEU A 277 10.64 -13.97 13.98
CA LEU A 277 11.37 -12.87 13.36
C LEU A 277 11.43 -12.93 11.82
N GLY A 278 11.16 -14.08 11.18
CA GLY A 278 11.10 -14.19 9.71
C GLY A 278 9.92 -13.41 9.12
N SER A 279 8.72 -13.64 9.70
CA SER A 279 7.51 -12.86 9.42
C SER A 279 7.64 -11.40 9.88
N SER A 280 8.35 -11.12 10.98
CA SER A 280 8.69 -9.74 11.40
C SER A 280 9.53 -9.01 10.35
N ALA A 281 10.56 -9.63 9.78
CA ALA A 281 11.43 -9.00 8.80
C ALA A 281 10.66 -8.62 7.51
N ARG A 282 9.76 -9.50 7.04
CA ARG A 282 8.85 -9.22 5.92
C ARG A 282 7.97 -8.00 6.19
N ILE A 283 7.33 -7.95 7.35
CA ILE A 283 6.42 -6.84 7.70
C ILE A 283 7.20 -5.53 7.91
N ARG A 284 8.34 -5.58 8.60
CA ARG A 284 9.25 -4.43 8.79
C ARG A 284 9.79 -3.91 7.46
N ALA A 285 10.05 -4.80 6.50
CA ALA A 285 10.54 -4.42 5.18
C ALA A 285 9.46 -3.64 4.41
N ARG A 286 8.22 -4.13 4.44
CA ARG A 286 7.06 -3.45 3.85
C ARG A 286 6.75 -2.13 4.55
N ALA A 287 6.79 -2.09 5.88
CA ALA A 287 6.66 -0.87 6.66
C ALA A 287 7.71 0.17 6.29
N SER A 288 8.95 -0.27 6.06
CA SER A 288 10.07 0.59 5.65
C SER A 288 9.88 1.20 4.25
N LEU A 289 8.90 0.76 3.45
CA LEU A 289 8.54 1.44 2.21
C LEU A 289 7.84 2.79 2.47
N TYR A 290 7.23 2.98 3.64
CA TYR A 290 6.47 4.18 3.96
C TYR A 290 7.31 5.22 4.70
N LYS A 291 7.05 6.50 4.37
CA LYS A 291 7.45 7.64 5.21
C LYS A 291 6.47 7.75 6.37
N VAL A 292 6.96 7.54 7.59
CA VAL A 292 6.12 7.61 8.79
C VAL A 292 5.99 9.06 9.26
N ILE A 293 4.75 9.47 9.52
CA ILE A 293 4.42 10.73 10.17
C ILE A 293 3.71 10.43 11.48
N PHE A 294 4.34 10.70 12.61
CA PHE A 294 3.64 10.70 13.89
C PHE A 294 2.88 12.01 14.06
N TYR A 295 1.56 11.90 14.18
CA TYR A 295 0.67 13.00 14.48
C TYR A 295 0.13 12.83 15.91
N CYS A 296 0.77 13.52 16.84
CA CYS A 296 0.60 13.28 18.26
C CYS A 296 -0.31 14.33 18.90
N ASP A 297 -1.29 13.85 19.66
CA ASP A 297 -2.03 14.68 20.58
C ASP A 297 -1.12 15.12 21.74
N ASP A 298 -1.01 16.42 21.90
CA ASP A 298 -0.28 17.09 22.97
C ASP A 298 -1.19 18.05 23.73
N SER A 299 -2.50 17.81 23.72
CA SER A 299 -3.49 18.56 24.50
C SER A 299 -3.31 18.37 26.02
N GLY A 300 -3.94 19.23 26.82
CA GLY A 300 -3.81 19.16 28.28
C GLY A 300 -4.26 17.84 28.91
N SER A 301 -5.16 17.07 28.27
CA SER A 301 -5.61 15.76 28.75
C SER A 301 -4.49 14.71 28.78
N MET A 302 -3.48 14.86 27.93
CA MET A 302 -2.33 13.96 27.83
C MET A 302 -1.43 13.96 29.08
N ASP A 303 -1.56 14.95 29.97
CA ASP A 303 -0.87 14.98 31.27
C ASP A 303 -1.50 14.03 32.30
N LYS A 304 -2.70 13.47 32.02
CA LYS A 304 -3.39 12.51 32.88
C LYS A 304 -2.81 11.11 32.70
N ASP A 305 -2.80 10.31 33.79
CA ASP A 305 -2.50 8.88 33.78
C ASP A 305 -1.23 8.44 33.02
N ASP A 306 -0.19 9.28 32.99
CA ASP A 306 1.07 9.03 32.24
C ASP A 306 0.87 8.83 30.72
N ARG A 307 -0.26 9.32 30.15
CA ARG A 307 -0.57 9.19 28.72
C ARG A 307 0.53 9.77 27.83
N TRP A 308 1.07 10.93 28.21
CA TRP A 308 2.21 11.55 27.53
C TRP A 308 3.48 10.71 27.62
N GLY A 309 3.72 10.03 28.75
CA GLY A 309 4.84 9.09 28.90
C GLY A 309 4.68 7.87 27.99
N SER A 310 3.48 7.29 27.95
CA SER A 310 3.19 6.16 27.05
C SER A 310 3.28 6.56 25.58
N LEU A 311 2.83 7.76 25.19
CA LEU A 311 3.01 8.28 23.83
C LEU A 311 4.48 8.31 23.45
N LYS A 312 5.36 8.81 24.33
CA LYS A 312 6.82 8.82 24.08
C LYS A 312 7.39 7.44 23.81
N SER A 313 7.00 6.47 24.63
CA SER A 313 7.47 5.08 24.48
C SER A 313 7.00 4.45 23.18
N VAL A 314 5.72 4.64 22.81
CA VAL A 314 5.15 4.09 21.57
C VAL A 314 5.79 4.71 20.34
N VAL A 315 5.88 6.04 20.29
CA VAL A 315 6.52 6.75 19.16
C VAL A 315 7.97 6.28 18.99
N ASN A 316 8.72 6.16 20.08
CA ASN A 316 10.11 5.70 20.02
C ASN A 316 10.23 4.26 19.49
N ALA A 317 9.40 3.35 20.00
CA ALA A 317 9.48 1.95 19.60
C ALA A 317 8.95 1.70 18.17
N MET A 318 7.85 2.35 17.78
CA MET A 318 7.35 2.31 16.40
C MET A 318 8.38 2.87 15.41
N THR A 319 9.11 3.92 15.78
CA THR A 319 10.18 4.45 14.93
C THR A 319 11.21 3.37 14.59
N GLU A 320 11.71 2.65 15.59
CA GLU A 320 12.72 1.60 15.39
C GLU A 320 12.22 0.46 14.50
N VAL A 321 10.97 0.03 14.72
CA VAL A 321 10.32 -1.01 13.92
C VAL A 321 10.18 -0.57 12.46
N MET A 322 9.57 0.60 12.25
CA MET A 322 9.09 1.04 10.94
C MET A 322 10.21 1.59 10.05
N THR A 323 11.27 2.13 10.65
CA THR A 323 12.40 2.69 9.90
C THR A 323 13.64 1.80 9.93
N GLY A 324 13.67 0.76 10.77
CA GLY A 324 14.86 -0.03 11.05
C GLY A 324 15.46 -0.75 9.84
N LEU A 325 14.69 -0.99 8.78
CA LEU A 325 15.18 -1.62 7.54
C LEU A 325 15.37 -0.62 6.39
N ALA A 326 15.02 0.65 6.56
CA ALA A 326 15.33 1.68 5.59
C ALA A 326 16.87 1.92 5.50
N PRO A 327 17.38 2.40 4.36
CA PRO A 327 18.77 2.86 4.23
C PRO A 327 19.12 3.85 5.35
N LYS A 328 20.34 3.77 5.88
CA LYS A 328 20.74 4.51 7.11
C LYS A 328 20.40 6.01 7.08
N TYR A 329 20.59 6.67 5.94
CA TYR A 329 20.30 8.11 5.77
C TYR A 329 18.81 8.43 5.56
N GLN A 330 17.97 7.43 5.36
CA GLN A 330 16.52 7.54 5.16
C GLN A 330 15.71 6.88 6.28
N ARG A 331 16.37 6.50 7.38
CA ARG A 331 15.73 6.07 8.64
C ARG A 331 15.19 7.29 9.38
N THR A 332 14.23 7.96 8.78
CA THR A 332 13.71 9.22 9.29
C THR A 332 12.21 9.16 9.47
N VAL A 333 11.71 9.93 10.43
CA VAL A 333 10.28 10.12 10.66
C VAL A 333 9.93 11.61 10.69
N GLN A 334 8.68 11.90 10.40
CA GLN A 334 8.10 13.22 10.60
C GLN A 334 7.37 13.22 11.94
N LEU A 335 7.48 14.32 12.70
CA LEU A 335 6.77 14.48 13.97
C LEU A 335 5.97 15.77 13.93
N ARG A 336 4.67 15.65 14.17
CA ARG A 336 3.72 16.78 14.23
C ARG A 336 2.88 16.64 15.48
N PHE A 337 2.48 17.79 16.02
CA PHE A 337 1.64 17.87 17.20
C PHE A 337 0.39 18.69 16.90
N ILE A 338 -0.67 18.49 17.69
CA ILE A 338 -1.90 19.27 17.54
C ILE A 338 -1.64 20.75 17.91
N ASN A 339 -1.09 20.98 19.10
CA ASN A 339 -0.94 22.30 19.68
C ASN A 339 0.46 22.88 19.45
N LYS A 340 1.53 22.12 19.71
CA LYS A 340 2.90 22.58 19.49
C LYS A 340 3.20 22.82 18.01
N ASP A 341 3.80 23.96 17.72
CA ASP A 341 4.31 24.29 16.38
C ASP A 341 5.71 23.67 16.20
N GLU A 342 5.73 22.37 15.92
CA GLU A 342 6.93 21.64 15.53
C GLU A 342 6.95 21.45 14.01
N THR A 343 7.99 21.96 13.37
CA THR A 343 8.20 21.85 11.92
C THR A 343 9.38 20.96 11.56
N SER A 344 10.13 20.45 12.55
CA SER A 344 11.25 19.54 12.32
C SER A 344 10.78 18.35 11.52
N SER A 345 11.51 18.06 10.45
CA SER A 345 11.19 17.03 9.48
C SER A 345 12.40 16.13 9.30
N ASP A 346 12.16 14.88 8.93
CA ASP A 346 13.21 13.88 8.72
C ASP A 346 14.09 13.61 9.96
N LEU A 347 13.45 13.47 11.12
CA LEU A 347 14.12 13.18 12.39
C LEU A 347 14.67 11.75 12.42
N GLN A 348 15.93 11.59 12.83
CA GLN A 348 16.52 10.29 13.13
C GLN A 348 15.94 9.73 14.43
N PRO A 349 15.93 8.40 14.64
CA PRO A 349 15.39 7.79 15.86
C PRO A 349 15.96 8.38 17.15
N SER A 350 17.25 8.71 17.16
CA SER A 350 17.93 9.31 18.30
C SER A 350 17.45 10.72 18.67
N GLU A 351 16.80 11.44 17.75
CA GLU A 351 16.38 12.84 17.95
C GLU A 351 14.96 12.95 18.51
N ILE A 352 14.15 11.90 18.36
CA ILE A 352 12.70 11.90 18.63
C ILE A 352 12.39 12.21 20.08
N LEU A 353 13.02 11.49 21.02
CA LEU A 353 12.76 11.66 22.45
C LEU A 353 13.05 13.09 22.93
N GLY A 354 14.06 13.75 22.33
CA GLY A 354 14.36 15.14 22.60
C GLY A 354 13.23 16.09 22.20
N LYS A 355 12.55 15.81 21.08
CA LYS A 355 11.43 16.63 20.58
C LYS A 355 10.15 16.49 21.40
N LEU A 356 10.01 15.36 22.09
CA LEU A 356 8.89 15.06 22.99
C LEU A 356 9.12 15.57 24.43
N ASN A 357 10.26 16.22 24.71
CA ASN A 357 10.57 16.73 26.05
C ASN A 357 9.92 18.10 26.32
N PHE A 358 8.59 18.09 26.44
CA PHE A 358 7.80 19.25 26.86
C PHE A 358 6.55 18.79 27.61
N LYS A 359 5.80 19.75 28.18
CA LYS A 359 4.52 19.50 28.85
C LYS A 359 3.36 19.75 27.87
N PRO A 360 2.46 18.76 27.66
CA PRO A 360 1.32 18.93 26.76
C PRO A 360 0.32 19.94 27.32
N ASN A 361 -0.32 20.70 26.43
CA ASN A 361 -1.29 21.76 26.72
C ASN A 361 -2.15 22.08 25.48
N GLY A 362 -3.25 22.81 25.68
CA GLY A 362 -4.18 23.16 24.61
C GLY A 362 -5.31 22.13 24.43
N GLY A 363 -6.03 22.23 23.32
CA GLY A 363 -7.21 21.41 23.01
C GLY A 363 -7.02 20.57 21.75
N THR A 364 -8.08 19.88 21.32
CA THR A 364 -7.97 18.78 20.34
C THR A 364 -8.64 19.10 19.00
N LYS A 365 -8.08 20.03 18.21
CA LYS A 365 -8.54 20.31 16.83
C LYS A 365 -7.94 19.32 15.82
N ILE A 366 -8.14 18.03 16.06
CA ILE A 366 -7.50 16.91 15.36
C ILE A 366 -7.70 16.93 13.83
N GLY A 367 -8.87 17.29 13.33
CA GLY A 367 -9.17 17.29 11.90
C GLY A 367 -8.55 18.50 11.18
N THR A 368 -8.79 19.69 11.72
CA THR A 368 -8.24 20.94 11.14
C THR A 368 -6.71 20.91 11.16
N VAL A 369 -6.12 20.48 12.26
CA VAL A 369 -4.65 20.47 12.39
C VAL A 369 -4.01 19.33 11.59
N LEU A 370 -4.68 18.17 11.43
CA LEU A 370 -4.24 17.12 10.51
C LEU A 370 -4.06 17.70 9.09
N ASN A 371 -5.03 18.48 8.61
CA ASN A 371 -4.89 19.15 7.32
C ASN A 371 -3.69 20.09 7.31
N ASP A 372 -3.66 21.06 8.23
CA ASP A 372 -2.75 22.20 8.14
C ASP A 372 -1.29 21.82 8.40
N LYS A 373 -1.03 20.89 9.32
CA LYS A 373 0.32 20.52 9.75
C LYS A 373 0.84 19.23 9.13
N VAL A 374 -0.04 18.38 8.59
CA VAL A 374 0.34 17.07 8.03
C VAL A 374 -0.02 16.97 6.55
N LEU A 375 -1.29 16.83 6.21
CA LEU A 375 -1.68 16.43 4.86
C LEU A 375 -1.38 17.52 3.82
N LYS A 376 -1.59 18.80 4.17
CA LYS A 376 -1.26 19.91 3.29
C LYS A 376 0.24 20.00 2.97
N PRO A 377 1.15 20.16 3.96
CA PRO A 377 2.57 20.34 3.66
C PRO A 377 3.24 19.10 3.05
N PHE A 378 2.83 17.88 3.43
CA PHE A 378 3.49 16.65 2.99
C PHE A 378 2.90 16.04 1.72
N VAL A 379 1.62 16.29 1.43
CA VAL A 379 0.94 15.73 0.25
C VAL A 379 0.58 16.83 -0.73
N LYS A 380 -0.28 17.77 -0.32
CA LYS A 380 -0.86 18.77 -1.23
C LYS A 380 0.17 19.75 -1.78
N ASP A 381 0.98 20.36 -0.92
CA ASP A 381 2.01 21.34 -1.33
C ASP A 381 3.18 20.67 -2.08
N VAL A 382 3.35 19.35 -1.93
CA VAL A 382 4.31 18.58 -2.72
C VAL A 382 3.77 18.42 -4.15
N ILE A 383 2.55 17.89 -4.28
CA ILE A 383 1.92 17.61 -5.57
C ILE A 383 1.60 18.90 -6.34
N ASP A 384 0.96 19.88 -5.70
CA ASP A 384 0.64 21.19 -6.30
C ASP A 384 1.90 21.96 -6.68
N GLY A 385 3.01 21.73 -5.97
CA GLY A 385 4.33 22.29 -6.29
C GLY A 385 5.02 21.62 -7.48
N GLY A 386 4.36 20.68 -8.17
CA GLY A 386 4.92 19.93 -9.30
C GLY A 386 5.96 18.88 -8.91
N ARG A 387 6.10 18.58 -7.60
CA ARG A 387 6.99 17.53 -7.11
C ARG A 387 6.22 16.22 -7.00
N VAL A 388 6.96 15.12 -7.01
CA VAL A 388 6.39 13.77 -6.92
C VAL A 388 6.57 13.21 -5.51
N LEU A 389 5.60 12.42 -5.05
CA LEU A 389 5.78 11.59 -3.86
C LEU A 389 6.87 10.54 -4.15
N ASP A 390 7.98 10.62 -3.45
CA ASP A 390 9.14 9.72 -3.57
C ASP A 390 9.00 8.44 -2.72
N ARG A 391 8.11 8.46 -1.73
CA ARG A 391 7.64 7.31 -0.93
C ARG A 391 6.19 7.55 -0.50
N PRO A 392 5.36 6.50 -0.33
CA PRO A 392 4.04 6.63 0.26
C PRO A 392 4.13 7.09 1.72
N TYR A 393 3.07 7.72 2.23
CA TYR A 393 3.00 8.20 3.62
C TYR A 393 2.14 7.30 4.50
N LEU A 394 2.62 7.03 5.71
CA LEU A 394 1.85 6.43 6.79
C LEU A 394 1.75 7.42 7.96
N VAL A 395 0.57 8.01 8.14
CA VAL A 395 0.27 8.90 9.25
C VAL A 395 -0.21 8.07 10.43
N ILE A 396 0.55 8.04 11.52
CA ILE A 396 0.17 7.41 12.77
C ILE A 396 -0.33 8.51 13.69
N ALA A 397 -1.65 8.69 13.71
CA ALA A 397 -2.34 9.59 14.61
C ALA A 397 -2.56 8.92 15.96
N ILE A 398 -2.19 9.59 17.04
CA ILE A 398 -2.26 9.08 18.40
C ILE A 398 -2.93 10.13 19.28
N THR A 399 -4.11 9.84 19.83
CA THR A 399 -4.93 10.81 20.58
C THR A 399 -5.65 10.18 21.76
N ASP A 400 -5.82 10.94 22.85
CA ASP A 400 -6.62 10.50 24.00
C ASP A 400 -8.04 11.10 24.04
N GLY A 401 -8.41 11.86 23.01
CA GLY A 401 -9.62 12.65 22.98
C GLY A 401 -10.39 12.56 21.66
N HIS A 402 -11.55 13.22 21.65
CA HIS A 402 -12.32 13.51 20.44
C HIS A 402 -12.07 14.96 20.01
N PRO A 403 -12.54 15.38 18.82
CA PRO A 403 -12.41 16.77 18.37
C PRO A 403 -13.01 17.75 19.38
N GLU A 404 -12.23 18.74 19.81
CA GLU A 404 -12.67 19.83 20.70
C GLU A 404 -12.63 21.17 19.96
N SER A 405 -13.69 21.96 20.12
CA SER A 405 -13.81 23.28 19.47
C SER A 405 -13.69 23.23 17.93
N GLU A 406 -14.07 22.10 17.32
CA GLU A 406 -14.28 21.92 15.89
C GLU A 406 -15.43 20.92 15.64
N ASP A 407 -15.92 20.88 14.40
CA ASP A 407 -16.94 19.92 13.97
C ASP A 407 -16.40 18.48 14.02
N THR A 408 -17.17 17.55 14.59
CA THR A 408 -16.74 16.14 14.74
C THR A 408 -16.60 15.41 13.41
N GLY A 409 -17.28 15.89 12.36
CA GLY A 409 -17.12 15.42 10.99
C GLY A 409 -15.90 16.00 10.27
N LYS A 410 -15.22 17.01 10.85
CA LYS A 410 -14.09 17.68 10.19
C LYS A 410 -12.95 16.72 9.86
N PHE A 411 -12.54 15.88 10.82
CA PHE A 411 -11.51 14.86 10.60
C PHE A 411 -11.88 13.94 9.43
N ARG A 412 -13.11 13.41 9.43
CA ARG A 412 -13.64 12.56 8.35
C ARG A 412 -13.59 13.27 7.00
N SER A 413 -14.08 14.51 6.95
CA SER A 413 -14.12 15.29 5.71
C SER A 413 -12.71 15.52 5.13
N VAL A 414 -11.73 15.81 5.99
CA VAL A 414 -10.33 16.00 5.59
C VAL A 414 -9.74 14.69 5.05
N VAL A 415 -9.96 13.57 5.74
CA VAL A 415 -9.48 12.25 5.27
C VAL A 415 -10.08 11.91 3.90
N SER A 416 -11.40 12.05 3.74
CA SER A 416 -12.09 11.80 2.47
C SER A 416 -11.58 12.72 1.35
N GLU A 417 -11.39 14.02 1.63
CA GLU A 417 -10.86 14.99 0.67
C GLU A 417 -9.47 14.55 0.16
N TYR A 418 -8.59 14.09 1.04
CA TYR A 418 -7.25 13.66 0.65
C TYR A 418 -7.21 12.31 -0.06
N ARG A 419 -8.14 11.39 0.24
CA ARG A 419 -8.35 10.17 -0.55
C ARG A 419 -8.65 10.52 -2.00
N ASP A 420 -9.62 11.41 -2.22
CA ASP A 420 -10.06 11.82 -3.55
C ASP A 420 -8.99 12.68 -4.25
N TYR A 421 -8.26 13.51 -3.50
CA TYR A 421 -7.16 14.32 -4.03
C TYR A 421 -6.00 13.47 -4.55
N ILE A 422 -5.57 12.45 -3.80
CA ILE A 422 -4.46 11.56 -4.21
C ILE A 422 -4.85 10.75 -5.45
N THR A 423 -6.05 10.19 -5.45
CA THR A 423 -6.55 9.38 -6.57
C THR A 423 -6.79 10.20 -7.83
N SER A 424 -7.34 11.42 -7.71
CA SER A 424 -7.48 12.35 -8.86
C SER A 424 -6.14 12.83 -9.43
N ASN A 425 -5.06 12.82 -8.63
CA ASN A 425 -3.68 13.06 -9.10
C ASN A 425 -2.97 11.78 -9.59
N GLY A 426 -3.73 10.69 -9.76
CA GLY A 426 -3.26 9.45 -10.38
C GLY A 426 -2.42 8.55 -9.46
N TYR A 427 -2.34 8.84 -8.16
CA TYR A 427 -1.69 7.97 -7.19
C TYR A 427 -2.64 6.87 -6.73
N SER A 428 -2.09 5.74 -6.26
CA SER A 428 -2.91 4.75 -5.56
C SER A 428 -3.44 5.32 -4.25
N LYS A 429 -4.63 4.87 -3.83
CA LYS A 429 -5.18 5.18 -2.50
C LYS A 429 -4.19 4.81 -1.37
N HIS A 430 -3.38 3.77 -1.56
CA HIS A 430 -2.35 3.34 -0.61
C HIS A 430 -1.09 4.24 -0.60
N ALA A 431 -1.03 5.28 -1.43
CA ALA A 431 0.04 6.29 -1.34
C ALA A 431 -0.06 7.15 -0.06
N LEU A 432 -1.22 7.14 0.59
CA LEU A 432 -1.46 7.74 1.91
C LEU A 432 -2.29 6.78 2.75
N CYS A 433 -1.73 6.33 3.86
CA CYS A 433 -2.42 5.55 4.88
C CYS A 433 -2.46 6.36 6.17
N ILE A 434 -3.61 6.36 6.85
CA ILE A 434 -3.82 7.05 8.12
C ILE A 434 -4.27 6.00 9.13
N ASN A 435 -3.52 5.87 10.22
CA ASN A 435 -3.81 4.98 11.32
C ASN A 435 -4.12 5.81 12.55
N LEU A 436 -5.37 5.75 13.04
CA LEU A 436 -5.82 6.52 14.19
C LEU A 436 -5.92 5.61 15.42
N ASN A 437 -5.13 5.96 16.44
CA ASN A 437 -4.96 5.18 17.67
C ASN A 437 -5.45 5.96 18.88
N GLN A 438 -6.26 5.30 19.72
CA GLN A 438 -6.62 5.82 21.02
C GLN A 438 -5.50 5.62 22.05
N ILE A 439 -5.25 6.63 22.87
CA ILE A 439 -4.56 6.52 24.16
C ILE A 439 -5.58 6.65 25.28
N GLY A 440 -5.50 5.77 26.27
CA GLY A 440 -6.42 5.79 27.41
C GLY A 440 -7.79 5.19 27.07
N ASN A 441 -8.76 5.44 27.93
CA ASN A 441 -10.08 4.80 27.92
C ASN A 441 -11.24 5.80 27.94
N ASP A 442 -11.00 7.01 27.43
CA ASP A 442 -12.03 8.04 27.34
C ASP A 442 -13.20 7.57 26.46
N LYS A 443 -14.42 7.65 27.00
CA LYS A 443 -15.61 7.08 26.34
C LYS A 443 -16.02 7.88 25.12
N ASP A 444 -15.88 9.19 25.16
CA ASP A 444 -16.28 10.07 24.06
C ASP A 444 -15.28 9.95 22.90
N ALA A 445 -13.99 9.83 23.22
CA ALA A 445 -12.96 9.44 22.27
C ALA A 445 -13.25 8.06 21.64
N SER A 446 -13.58 7.04 22.44
CA SER A 446 -13.92 5.71 21.90
C SER A 446 -15.16 5.75 21.01
N GLN A 447 -16.19 6.54 21.34
CA GLN A 447 -17.38 6.70 20.49
C GLN A 447 -17.04 7.40 19.16
N PHE A 448 -16.25 8.47 19.21
CA PHE A 448 -15.77 9.16 18.02
C PHE A 448 -15.00 8.21 17.09
N LEU A 449 -14.05 7.44 17.65
CA LEU A 449 -13.25 6.49 16.90
C LEU A 449 -14.08 5.33 16.32
N ASN A 450 -14.98 4.75 17.11
CA ASN A 450 -15.90 3.72 16.62
C ASN A 450 -16.81 4.24 15.49
N GLY A 451 -17.18 5.52 15.53
CA GLY A 451 -17.93 6.16 14.45
C GLY A 451 -17.16 6.23 13.13
N LEU A 452 -15.84 6.23 13.16
CA LEU A 452 -14.95 6.25 11.98
C LEU A 452 -14.60 4.85 11.47
N ALA A 453 -14.57 3.84 12.34
CA ALA A 453 -14.09 2.49 12.00
C ALA A 453 -14.91 1.75 10.93
N ASN A 454 -16.17 2.14 10.69
CA ASN A 454 -17.06 1.52 9.69
C ASN A 454 -17.53 2.51 8.62
N ASP A 455 -16.76 3.56 8.37
CA ASP A 455 -17.10 4.58 7.37
C ASP A 455 -16.54 4.24 5.99
N SER A 456 -17.42 3.84 5.07
CA SER A 456 -17.05 3.53 3.68
C SER A 456 -16.43 4.71 2.92
N ALA A 457 -16.65 5.96 3.37
CA ALA A 457 -16.00 7.13 2.77
C ALA A 457 -14.49 7.18 3.05
N THR A 458 -14.03 6.52 4.12
CA THR A 458 -12.64 6.58 4.59
C THR A 458 -11.95 5.22 4.71
N GLU A 459 -12.70 4.11 4.66
CA GLU A 459 -12.26 2.72 4.87
C GLU A 459 -10.99 2.35 4.10
N ASP A 460 -10.81 2.91 2.92
CA ASP A 460 -9.68 2.64 2.04
C ASP A 460 -8.32 3.20 2.48
N ILE A 461 -8.33 4.27 3.29
CA ILE A 461 -7.10 4.96 3.70
C ILE A 461 -7.03 5.21 5.22
N LEU A 462 -8.14 5.06 5.94
CA LEU A 462 -8.21 5.26 7.39
C LEU A 462 -8.45 3.93 8.10
N HIS A 463 -7.49 3.56 8.93
CA HIS A 463 -7.63 2.45 9.86
C HIS A 463 -7.77 3.00 11.29
N VAL A 464 -8.77 2.52 12.03
CA VAL A 464 -9.05 2.98 13.39
C VAL A 464 -8.94 1.81 14.36
N THR A 465 -8.18 2.01 15.43
CA THR A 465 -8.04 1.04 16.51
C THR A 465 -8.69 1.59 17.78
N ALA A 466 -9.90 1.09 18.10
CA ALA A 466 -10.77 1.63 19.17
C ALA A 466 -11.01 0.69 20.38
N GLU A 467 -10.30 -0.46 20.48
CA GLU A 467 -10.57 -1.46 21.53
C GLU A 467 -9.70 -1.30 22.80
N SER A 468 -10.34 -1.23 23.99
CA SER A 468 -9.70 -1.21 25.31
C SER A 468 -9.26 -2.61 25.78
N ALA A 469 -8.07 -2.80 26.38
CA ALA A 469 -7.66 -4.11 26.88
C ALA A 469 -6.69 -4.15 28.08
N ASP A 470 -6.91 -5.13 28.97
CA ASP A 470 -6.39 -5.26 30.35
C ASP A 470 -5.17 -6.20 30.56
N ALA A 471 -4.32 -6.49 29.58
CA ALA A 471 -3.45 -7.69 29.66
C ALA A 471 -1.91 -7.51 29.74
N ILE A 472 -1.33 -6.30 29.72
CA ILE A 472 0.06 -6.14 29.23
C ILE A 472 1.07 -5.52 30.22
N ALA A 473 0.69 -5.30 31.48
CA ALA A 473 1.58 -4.72 32.51
C ALA A 473 2.89 -5.50 32.81
N LYS A 474 3.11 -6.69 32.23
CA LYS A 474 4.28 -7.55 32.52
C LYS A 474 5.47 -7.40 31.56
N PHE A 475 5.32 -6.69 30.43
CA PHE A 475 6.37 -6.61 29.40
C PHE A 475 7.01 -5.22 29.24
N ARG A 476 6.57 -4.22 30.02
CA ARG A 476 7.04 -2.82 29.96
C ARG A 476 8.55 -2.67 30.21
N ASP A 477 9.14 -3.58 30.99
CA ASP A 477 10.52 -3.44 31.49
C ASP A 477 11.57 -4.21 30.67
N ASN A 478 11.19 -4.87 29.56
CA ASN A 478 12.12 -5.64 28.74
C ASN A 478 11.90 -5.40 27.23
N LYS A 479 12.73 -4.53 26.64
CA LYS A 479 12.69 -4.14 25.23
C LYS A 479 12.70 -5.34 24.26
N ASP A 480 13.53 -6.34 24.51
CA ASP A 480 13.66 -7.50 23.62
C ASP A 480 12.42 -8.42 23.69
N GLN A 481 11.82 -8.58 24.88
CA GLN A 481 10.57 -9.33 25.04
C GLN A 481 9.37 -8.61 24.44
N LEU A 482 9.44 -7.28 24.39
CA LEU A 482 8.39 -6.41 23.88
C LEU A 482 8.41 -6.32 22.35
N GLU A 483 9.60 -6.25 21.77
CA GLU A 483 9.82 -6.46 20.34
C GLU A 483 9.36 -7.88 19.94
N ALA A 484 9.79 -8.94 20.62
CA ALA A 484 9.36 -10.30 20.33
C ALA A 484 7.83 -10.52 20.52
N TRP A 485 7.21 -9.89 21.51
CA TRP A 485 5.76 -9.94 21.74
C TRP A 485 4.99 -9.22 20.62
N PHE A 486 5.47 -8.04 20.21
CA PHE A 486 4.91 -7.28 19.10
C PHE A 486 4.98 -8.09 17.81
N GLU A 487 6.11 -8.73 17.55
CA GLU A 487 6.32 -9.63 16.41
C GLU A 487 5.38 -10.84 16.45
N GLY A 488 5.06 -11.36 17.63
CA GLY A 488 4.05 -12.40 17.81
C GLY A 488 2.62 -11.94 17.51
N LYS A 489 2.23 -10.72 17.89
CA LYS A 489 0.89 -10.16 17.60
C LYS A 489 0.72 -9.70 16.16
N LEU A 490 1.79 -9.21 15.55
CA LEU A 490 1.92 -9.02 14.11
C LEU A 490 1.57 -10.31 13.35
N TYR A 491 2.11 -11.44 13.80
CA TYR A 491 1.86 -12.74 13.19
C TYR A 491 0.43 -13.27 13.44
N GLU A 492 -0.12 -13.13 14.64
CA GLU A 492 -1.51 -13.53 14.95
C GLU A 492 -2.55 -12.74 14.13
N ALA A 493 -2.33 -11.44 13.92
CA ALA A 493 -3.19 -10.58 13.11
C ALA A 493 -3.20 -10.94 11.61
N ILE A 494 -2.19 -11.70 11.15
CA ILE A 494 -2.09 -12.23 9.78
C ILE A 494 -2.83 -13.57 9.65
N GLN A 495 -2.92 -14.38 10.72
CA GLN A 495 -3.49 -15.73 10.67
C GLN A 495 -4.99 -15.83 10.96
N THR A 496 -5.64 -14.78 11.49
CA THR A 496 -7.00 -14.91 12.05
C THR A 496 -8.16 -14.42 11.19
N ARG A 497 -7.99 -14.11 9.89
CA ARG A 497 -9.11 -13.81 8.99
C ARG A 497 -8.88 -14.31 7.57
#